data_AF-A0A1S3GH09-F1
#
_entry.id   AF-A0A1S3GH09-F1
#
_cell.length_a   1.000
_cell.length_b   1.000
_cell.length_c   1.000
_cell.angle_alpha   90.00
_cell.angle_beta   90.00
_cell.angle_gamma   90.00
#
_symmetry.space_group_name_H-M   'P 1'
#
loop_
_entity.id
_entity.type
_entity.pdbx_description
1 polymer ?
#
loop_
_entity_poly.entity_id
_entity_poly.type
_entity_poly.pdbx_seq_one_letter_code
_entity_poly.pdbx_strand_id
1 'polypeptide(L)'
;MRRTRRPRFVLMNKMDDLNLHYRFLNWRRRIREIREVRAFRYQERFKHILVDGDTLSYHGNSGEVGCYVASRPLTKDSNYFEVSIVDSGVRGTIAVGLVPQYYSLDHQPGWLPDSVAYHADDGKLYNGRAKGRQFGSKCNSGDRIGCGIEPVSFDVQTAQIFFTKNGKRVGSTIMPMSPDGLFPAVGMHSLGEEVRLHLNAELGREDDSIMMVDSYEDEWGRLHDVRVCGTDYPKNRHPGWSRGSVAYHADDGKIFHGSGVGDPFGPRCYKGDIMGCGIMFPRDYILDSEGDSDDSCDTVILSPTARAVRNVRNVMYLHQEGEEEEEEEEEEEDGEEIEQEHEGKKVVVFFTRNGKIIGKKDAVVPSGGFFPTIGMLSCGEKVKVDLHPLSG
;
A
#
# COMPACT_ATOMS: atom_id res chain seq x y z
N MET A 1 -16.30 28.93 99.24
CA MET A 1 -16.40 27.64 98.54
C MET A 1 -16.91 27.84 97.11
N ARG A 2 -16.05 27.80 96.09
CA ARG A 2 -16.48 27.95 94.68
C ARG A 2 -16.23 26.65 93.91
N ARG A 3 -17.33 26.11 93.36
CA ARG A 3 -17.48 24.84 92.65
C ARG A 3 -16.62 24.76 91.38
N THR A 4 -15.92 23.65 91.22
CA THR A 4 -15.26 23.20 89.99
C THR A 4 -16.31 22.80 88.94
N ARG A 5 -16.26 23.40 87.74
CA ARG A 5 -16.98 22.92 86.55
C ARG A 5 -15.98 22.13 85.67
N ARG A 6 -16.26 20.85 85.41
CA ARG A 6 -15.60 20.06 84.36
C ARG A 6 -16.13 20.49 82.98
N PRO A 7 -15.31 20.63 81.93
CA PRO A 7 -15.80 20.59 80.56
C PRO A 7 -16.01 19.13 80.11
N ARG A 8 -17.07 18.95 79.32
CA ARG A 8 -17.53 17.69 78.73
C ARG A 8 -16.52 17.16 77.71
N PHE A 9 -16.28 15.84 77.75
CA PHE A 9 -15.69 15.10 76.65
C PHE A 9 -16.54 15.29 75.39
N VAL A 10 -15.92 15.79 74.32
CA VAL A 10 -16.52 15.92 73.00
C VAL A 10 -16.57 14.53 72.36
N LEU A 11 -17.76 13.94 72.32
CA LEU A 11 -18.13 12.83 71.42
C LEU A 11 -18.54 13.43 70.07
N MET A 12 -17.58 13.98 69.31
CA MET A 12 -17.75 14.34 67.90
C MET A 12 -16.46 13.93 67.22
N ASN A 13 -16.48 12.80 66.52
CA ASN A 13 -15.53 12.42 65.44
C ASN A 13 -15.77 10.98 64.93
N LYS A 14 -16.53 10.12 65.62
CA LYS A 14 -16.78 8.76 65.11
C LYS A 14 -17.85 8.66 64.02
N MET A 15 -18.87 9.53 64.03
CA MET A 15 -19.98 9.45 63.06
C MET A 15 -19.58 9.98 61.67
N ASP A 16 -18.74 11.01 61.59
CA ASP A 16 -18.28 11.58 60.31
C ASP A 16 -17.29 10.65 59.59
N ASP A 17 -16.39 9.98 60.33
CA ASP A 17 -15.48 8.97 59.79
C ASP A 17 -16.23 7.72 59.29
N LEU A 18 -17.27 7.28 59.99
CA LEU A 18 -18.16 6.20 59.54
C LEU A 18 -18.87 6.60 58.24
N ASN A 19 -19.39 7.82 58.14
CA ASN A 19 -20.07 8.31 56.95
C ASN A 19 -19.11 8.45 55.75
N LEU A 20 -17.89 8.92 55.97
CA LEU A 20 -16.83 8.95 54.93
C LEU A 20 -16.45 7.54 54.47
N HIS A 21 -16.32 6.59 55.41
CA HIS A 21 -16.00 5.20 55.11
C HIS A 21 -17.10 4.52 54.29
N TYR A 22 -18.38 4.74 54.63
CA TYR A 22 -19.52 4.23 53.85
C TYR A 22 -19.60 4.89 52.46
N ARG A 23 -19.33 6.19 52.33
CA ARG A 23 -19.24 6.87 51.02
C ARG A 23 -18.09 6.32 50.18
N PHE A 24 -16.94 6.03 50.78
CA PHE A 24 -15.79 5.44 50.09
C PHE A 24 -16.05 3.98 49.68
N LEU A 25 -16.70 3.18 50.52
CA LEU A 25 -17.13 1.82 50.18
C LEU A 25 -18.17 1.79 49.06
N ASN A 26 -19.15 2.69 49.10
CA ASN A 26 -20.16 2.84 48.04
C ASN A 26 -19.52 3.33 46.72
N TRP A 27 -18.57 4.26 46.80
CA TRP A 27 -17.77 4.68 45.65
C TRP A 27 -16.95 3.53 45.06
N ARG A 28 -16.28 2.72 45.90
CA ARG A 28 -15.53 1.53 45.45
C ARG A 28 -16.42 0.45 44.85
N ARG A 29 -17.61 0.20 45.43
CA ARG A 29 -18.60 -0.72 44.83
C ARG A 29 -19.08 -0.21 43.48
N ARG A 30 -19.41 1.07 43.38
CA ARG A 30 -19.86 1.69 42.13
C ARG A 30 -18.76 1.71 41.06
N ILE A 31 -17.51 1.95 41.43
CA ILE A 31 -16.36 1.80 40.51
C ILE A 31 -16.19 0.34 40.09
N ARG A 32 -16.33 -0.62 41.01
CA ARG A 32 -16.23 -2.05 40.71
C ARG A 32 -17.34 -2.47 39.75
N GLU A 33 -18.59 -2.10 40.00
CA GLU A 33 -19.72 -2.33 39.10
C GLU A 33 -19.49 -1.67 37.73
N ILE A 34 -19.03 -0.42 37.67
CA ILE A 34 -18.72 0.24 36.39
C ILE A 34 -17.59 -0.49 35.66
N ARG A 35 -16.57 -0.96 36.38
CA ARG A 35 -15.46 -1.74 35.82
C ARG A 35 -15.92 -3.10 35.33
N GLU A 36 -16.78 -3.79 36.07
CA GLU A 36 -17.35 -5.09 35.70
C GLU A 36 -18.29 -4.97 34.49
N VAL A 37 -19.15 -3.95 34.47
CA VAL A 37 -20.03 -3.64 33.33
C VAL A 37 -19.22 -3.24 32.10
N ARG A 38 -18.13 -2.48 32.24
CA ARG A 38 -17.22 -2.17 31.14
C ARG A 38 -16.42 -3.39 30.70
N ALA A 39 -15.96 -4.23 31.62
CA ALA A 39 -15.21 -5.44 31.30
C ALA A 39 -16.06 -6.43 30.49
N PHE A 40 -17.36 -6.57 30.79
CA PHE A 40 -18.28 -7.39 29.99
C PHE A 40 -18.53 -6.81 28.58
N ARG A 41 -18.52 -5.47 28.44
CA ARG A 41 -18.72 -4.81 27.15
C ARG A 41 -17.54 -4.93 26.19
N TYR A 42 -16.33 -5.11 26.71
CA TYR A 42 -15.09 -5.10 25.94
C TYR A 42 -14.37 -6.45 26.02
N GLN A 43 -15.08 -7.52 25.64
CA GLN A 43 -14.51 -8.84 25.44
C GLN A 43 -14.47 -9.16 23.95
N GLU A 44 -13.44 -9.87 23.53
CA GLU A 44 -13.43 -10.49 22.21
C GLU A 44 -14.59 -11.50 22.10
N ARG A 45 -15.14 -11.60 20.90
CA ARG A 45 -16.27 -12.48 20.63
C ARG A 45 -16.04 -13.21 19.34
N PHE A 46 -16.17 -14.52 19.35
CA PHE A 46 -15.98 -15.30 18.14
C PHE A 46 -16.79 -16.60 18.14
N LYS A 47 -17.05 -17.10 16.94
CA LYS A 47 -17.67 -18.40 16.68
C LYS A 47 -17.00 -19.03 15.46
N HIS A 48 -16.83 -20.35 15.47
CA HIS A 48 -16.18 -21.13 14.40
C HIS A 48 -14.79 -20.60 13.98
N ILE A 49 -14.07 -19.96 14.90
CA ILE A 49 -12.72 -19.45 14.75
C ILE A 49 -11.92 -19.90 15.97
N LEU A 50 -10.72 -20.42 15.75
CA LEU A 50 -9.71 -20.62 16.78
C LEU A 50 -8.85 -19.37 16.87
N VAL A 51 -8.55 -18.95 18.10
CA VAL A 51 -7.72 -17.78 18.39
C VAL A 51 -6.47 -18.24 19.12
N ASP A 52 -5.30 -18.04 18.51
CA ASP A 52 -3.99 -18.29 19.12
C ASP A 52 -3.12 -17.02 19.02
N GLY A 53 -3.10 -16.25 20.11
CA GLY A 53 -2.52 -14.91 20.12
C GLY A 53 -3.20 -14.01 19.07
N ASP A 54 -2.41 -13.56 18.11
CA ASP A 54 -2.89 -12.71 17.00
C ASP A 54 -3.32 -13.52 15.76
N THR A 55 -3.21 -14.84 15.80
CA THR A 55 -3.60 -15.73 14.69
C THR A 55 -5.04 -16.18 14.86
N LEU A 56 -5.83 -16.04 13.80
CA LEU A 56 -7.22 -16.49 13.71
C LEU A 56 -7.29 -17.57 12.63
N SER A 57 -7.82 -18.74 12.96
CA SER A 57 -7.95 -19.85 12.01
C SER A 57 -9.39 -20.36 11.97
N TYR A 58 -9.92 -20.61 10.78
CA TYR A 58 -11.28 -21.12 10.61
C TYR A 58 -11.43 -22.53 11.21
N HIS A 59 -12.50 -22.72 11.98
CA HIS A 59 -12.82 -23.98 12.65
C HIS A 59 -14.34 -24.22 12.69
N GLY A 60 -14.97 -24.03 11.53
CA GLY A 60 -16.37 -24.40 11.29
C GLY A 60 -16.52 -25.64 10.42
N ASN A 61 -17.70 -26.23 10.43
CA ASN A 61 -18.09 -27.33 9.54
C ASN A 61 -18.69 -26.81 8.23
N SER A 62 -19.06 -27.72 7.32
CA SER A 62 -19.56 -27.38 5.98
C SER A 62 -20.72 -26.37 6.01
N GLY A 63 -20.46 -25.15 5.53
CA GLY A 63 -21.44 -24.08 5.38
C GLY A 63 -21.57 -23.13 6.57
N GLU A 64 -20.90 -23.38 7.69
CA GLU A 64 -20.92 -22.49 8.86
C GLU A 64 -20.01 -21.28 8.65
N VAL A 65 -20.48 -20.08 9.02
CA VAL A 65 -19.65 -18.87 8.97
C VAL A 65 -18.91 -18.72 10.29
N GLY A 66 -17.60 -18.52 10.22
CA GLY A 66 -16.79 -18.04 11.33
C GLY A 66 -16.74 -16.52 11.36
N CYS A 67 -16.83 -15.95 12.55
CA CYS A 67 -16.75 -14.51 12.74
C CYS A 67 -16.09 -14.20 14.08
N TYR A 68 -15.15 -13.26 14.06
CA TYR A 68 -14.41 -12.73 15.19
C TYR A 68 -14.65 -11.22 15.25
N VAL A 69 -14.91 -10.71 16.46
CA VAL A 69 -15.07 -9.30 16.77
C VAL A 69 -14.10 -8.96 17.89
N ALA A 70 -13.26 -7.95 17.66
CA ALA A 70 -12.24 -7.51 18.61
C ALA A 70 -12.88 -6.94 19.90
N SER A 71 -12.09 -6.92 20.97
CA SER A 71 -12.55 -6.49 22.29
C SER A 71 -12.84 -4.99 22.40
N ARG A 72 -12.24 -4.14 21.57
CA ARG A 72 -12.37 -2.67 21.63
C ARG A 72 -12.76 -2.09 20.27
N PRO A 73 -13.56 -1.01 20.28
CA PRO A 73 -13.83 -0.27 19.05
C PRO A 73 -12.60 0.52 18.63
N LEU A 74 -12.56 0.93 17.37
CA LEU A 74 -11.60 1.92 16.91
C LEU A 74 -11.84 3.26 17.61
N THR A 75 -10.76 4.02 17.78
CA THR A 75 -10.74 5.32 18.46
C THR A 75 -9.97 6.32 17.61
N LYS A 76 -10.00 7.62 17.96
CA LYS A 76 -9.24 8.65 17.23
C LYS A 76 -7.72 8.36 17.17
N ASP A 77 -7.15 7.78 18.22
CA ASP A 77 -5.72 7.46 18.33
C ASP A 77 -5.37 6.09 17.73
N SER A 78 -6.32 5.16 17.76
CA SER A 78 -6.20 3.82 17.18
C SER A 78 -7.37 3.61 16.22
N ASN A 79 -7.25 4.24 15.06
CA ASN A 79 -8.30 4.35 14.06
C ASN A 79 -8.09 3.43 12.85
N TYR A 80 -7.08 2.55 12.89
CA TYR A 80 -6.68 1.68 11.79
C TYR A 80 -6.20 0.34 12.32
N PHE A 81 -6.50 -0.74 11.60
CA PHE A 81 -5.97 -2.07 11.85
C PHE A 81 -5.77 -2.81 10.53
N GLU A 82 -4.94 -3.85 10.56
CA GLU A 82 -4.67 -4.69 9.39
C GLU A 82 -4.82 -6.17 9.69
N VAL A 83 -5.07 -6.94 8.64
CA VAL A 83 -5.20 -8.39 8.67
C VAL A 83 -4.36 -8.96 7.55
N SER A 84 -3.34 -9.75 7.89
CA SER A 84 -2.55 -10.50 6.90
C SER A 84 -3.20 -11.85 6.65
N ILE A 85 -3.43 -12.19 5.38
CA ILE A 85 -3.93 -13.50 4.99
C ILE A 85 -2.73 -14.46 5.01
N VAL A 86 -2.71 -15.36 5.99
CA VAL A 86 -1.68 -16.39 6.10
C VAL A 86 -1.98 -17.50 5.11
N ASP A 87 -3.23 -17.95 5.09
CA ASP A 87 -3.74 -18.94 4.13
C ASP A 87 -5.18 -18.57 3.73
N SER A 88 -5.44 -18.47 2.42
CA SER A 88 -6.77 -18.23 1.88
C SER A 88 -7.71 -19.44 2.01
N GLY A 89 -7.18 -20.61 2.36
CA GLY A 89 -7.96 -21.84 2.42
C GLY A 89 -8.58 -22.22 1.08
N VAL A 90 -9.69 -22.96 1.12
CA VAL A 90 -10.33 -23.53 -0.08
C VAL A 90 -11.01 -22.47 -0.95
N ARG A 91 -11.64 -21.45 -0.35
CA ARG A 91 -12.46 -20.46 -1.08
C ARG A 91 -11.98 -19.01 -0.96
N GLY A 92 -11.08 -18.69 -0.03
CA GLY A 92 -10.64 -17.31 0.20
C GLY A 92 -11.76 -16.39 0.70
N THR A 93 -12.81 -16.93 1.30
CA THR A 93 -14.00 -16.22 1.78
C THR A 93 -13.76 -15.52 3.12
N ILE A 94 -12.72 -14.69 3.13
CA ILE A 94 -12.27 -13.91 4.27
C ILE A 94 -12.82 -12.49 4.12
N ALA A 95 -13.50 -11.99 5.15
CA ALA A 95 -13.99 -10.62 5.21
C ALA A 95 -13.30 -9.84 6.32
N VAL A 96 -12.87 -8.61 6.03
CA VAL A 96 -12.24 -7.71 7.00
C VAL A 96 -13.01 -6.41 7.06
N GLY A 97 -13.38 -5.96 8.25
CA GLY A 97 -14.18 -4.74 8.35
C GLY A 97 -14.55 -4.34 9.77
N LEU A 98 -15.63 -3.57 9.86
CA LEU A 98 -16.14 -2.96 11.08
C LEU A 98 -17.59 -3.36 11.31
N VAL A 99 -17.90 -3.70 12.56
CA VAL A 99 -19.23 -4.15 13.00
C VAL A 99 -19.65 -3.46 14.31
N PRO A 100 -20.95 -3.39 14.62
CA PRO A 100 -21.42 -2.92 15.92
C PRO A 100 -21.10 -3.93 17.03
N GLN A 101 -21.12 -3.47 18.29
CA GLN A 101 -20.82 -4.27 19.49
C GLN A 101 -21.54 -5.63 19.55
N TYR A 102 -22.80 -5.68 19.08
CA TYR A 102 -23.65 -6.87 19.15
C TYR A 102 -23.93 -7.50 17.78
N TYR A 103 -22.90 -7.56 16.93
CA TYR A 103 -22.98 -8.25 15.65
C TYR A 103 -23.28 -9.76 15.79
N SER A 104 -23.97 -10.35 14.81
CA SER A 104 -24.16 -11.80 14.75
C SER A 104 -22.83 -12.48 14.38
N LEU A 105 -22.45 -13.53 15.12
CA LEU A 105 -21.22 -14.28 14.83
C LEU A 105 -21.43 -15.39 13.78
N ASP A 106 -22.65 -15.49 13.23
CA ASP A 106 -23.03 -16.46 12.19
C ASP A 106 -23.09 -15.82 10.80
N HIS A 107 -22.65 -14.57 10.67
CA HIS A 107 -22.66 -13.80 9.43
C HIS A 107 -21.31 -13.15 9.19
N GLN A 108 -20.95 -13.03 7.92
CA GLN A 108 -19.76 -12.29 7.52
C GLN A 108 -19.95 -10.80 7.83
N PRO A 109 -18.91 -10.11 8.33
CA PRO A 109 -18.89 -8.64 8.39
C PRO A 109 -19.39 -8.01 7.08
N GLY A 110 -20.22 -6.96 7.18
CA GLY A 110 -20.83 -6.28 6.04
C GLY A 110 -22.15 -6.89 5.53
N TRP A 111 -22.54 -8.10 5.94
CA TRP A 111 -23.79 -8.72 5.47
C TRP A 111 -25.05 -8.24 6.21
N LEU A 112 -24.92 -7.79 7.46
CA LEU A 112 -26.01 -7.27 8.29
C LEU A 112 -25.90 -5.75 8.46
N PRO A 113 -27.01 -5.04 8.77
CA PRO A 113 -27.03 -3.60 8.97
C PRO A 113 -25.96 -3.07 9.91
N ASP A 114 -25.61 -1.79 9.73
CA ASP A 114 -24.64 -1.04 10.54
C ASP A 114 -23.21 -1.64 10.55
N SER A 115 -22.91 -2.52 9.59
CA SER A 115 -21.58 -3.08 9.38
C SER A 115 -21.07 -2.83 7.97
N VAL A 116 -19.75 -2.84 7.82
CA VAL A 116 -19.07 -2.71 6.54
C VAL A 116 -17.85 -3.62 6.48
N ALA A 117 -17.59 -4.26 5.34
CA ALA A 117 -16.39 -5.07 5.16
C ALA A 117 -15.96 -5.18 3.70
N TYR A 118 -14.67 -5.41 3.54
CA TYR A 118 -14.03 -5.79 2.29
C TYR A 118 -13.83 -7.31 2.25
N HIS A 119 -14.31 -7.96 1.19
CA HIS A 119 -14.30 -9.41 1.05
C HIS A 119 -13.20 -9.83 0.07
N ALA A 120 -12.35 -10.77 0.50
CA ALA A 120 -11.14 -11.16 -0.22
C ALA A 120 -11.41 -11.98 -1.50
N ASP A 121 -12.45 -12.82 -1.50
CA ASP A 121 -12.79 -13.73 -2.60
C ASP A 121 -13.30 -13.02 -3.86
N ASP A 122 -13.91 -11.85 -3.70
CA ASP A 122 -14.52 -11.10 -4.80
C ASP A 122 -14.09 -9.63 -4.91
N GLY A 123 -13.31 -9.11 -3.94
CA GLY A 123 -12.85 -7.72 -3.94
C GLY A 123 -14.00 -6.71 -3.78
N LYS A 124 -15.15 -7.13 -3.25
CA LYS A 124 -16.31 -6.25 -3.10
C LYS A 124 -16.42 -5.68 -1.70
N LEU A 125 -17.11 -4.54 -1.64
CA LEU A 125 -17.53 -3.90 -0.40
C LEU A 125 -18.96 -4.33 -0.06
N TYR A 126 -19.16 -4.82 1.16
CA TYR A 126 -20.46 -5.17 1.74
C TYR A 126 -20.76 -4.20 2.87
N ASN A 127 -21.93 -3.56 2.87
CA ASN A 127 -22.26 -2.47 3.79
C ASN A 127 -23.72 -2.53 4.30
N GLY A 128 -24.12 -3.66 4.87
CA GLY A 128 -25.46 -3.83 5.45
C GLY A 128 -26.33 -4.91 4.82
N ARG A 129 -25.82 -5.62 3.82
CA ARG A 129 -26.56 -6.65 3.06
C ARG A 129 -25.61 -7.61 2.36
N ALA A 130 -26.05 -8.86 2.14
CA ALA A 130 -25.31 -9.90 1.42
C ALA A 130 -25.22 -9.70 -0.11
N LYS A 131 -25.17 -8.44 -0.57
CA LYS A 131 -24.96 -8.07 -1.97
C LYS A 131 -23.86 -7.02 -2.05
N GLY A 132 -22.66 -7.47 -2.39
CA GLY A 132 -21.48 -6.62 -2.50
C GLY A 132 -21.53 -5.67 -3.70
N ARG A 133 -20.81 -4.57 -3.59
CA ARG A 133 -20.55 -3.60 -4.67
C ARG A 133 -19.08 -3.70 -5.09
N GLN A 134 -18.81 -3.60 -6.40
CA GLN A 134 -17.42 -3.52 -6.90
C GLN A 134 -16.66 -2.40 -6.20
N PHE A 135 -15.47 -2.72 -5.67
CA PHE A 135 -14.71 -1.79 -4.83
C PHE A 135 -13.20 -1.91 -5.03
N GLY A 136 -12.64 -3.12 -5.00
CA GLY A 136 -11.22 -3.37 -5.24
C GLY A 136 -10.97 -4.73 -5.89
N SER A 137 -9.73 -5.18 -5.86
CA SER A 137 -9.31 -6.48 -6.38
C SER A 137 -9.30 -7.56 -5.29
N LYS A 138 -9.45 -8.82 -5.71
CA LYS A 138 -9.40 -9.98 -4.81
C LYS A 138 -8.10 -10.02 -4.01
N CYS A 139 -8.13 -10.63 -2.83
CA CYS A 139 -6.97 -10.85 -1.96
C CYS A 139 -6.74 -12.34 -1.73
N ASN A 140 -5.47 -12.76 -1.69
CA ASN A 140 -5.06 -14.16 -1.47
C ASN A 140 -4.01 -14.28 -0.35
N SER A 141 -3.54 -15.49 -0.08
CA SER A 141 -2.42 -15.74 0.83
C SER A 141 -1.23 -14.83 0.53
N GLY A 142 -0.71 -14.16 1.56
CA GLY A 142 0.35 -13.15 1.45
C GLY A 142 -0.15 -11.70 1.40
N ASP A 143 -1.39 -11.46 0.96
CA ASP A 143 -1.97 -10.12 0.96
C ASP A 143 -2.34 -9.65 2.37
N ARG A 144 -2.40 -8.33 2.53
CA ARG A 144 -2.77 -7.64 3.76
C ARG A 144 -3.90 -6.67 3.49
N ILE A 145 -5.00 -6.83 4.21
CA ILE A 145 -6.17 -5.94 4.13
C ILE A 145 -6.16 -5.02 5.35
N GLY A 146 -6.19 -3.72 5.14
CA GLY A 146 -6.39 -2.74 6.19
C GLY A 146 -7.78 -2.13 6.19
N CYS A 147 -8.24 -1.73 7.36
CA CYS A 147 -9.50 -1.03 7.55
C CYS A 147 -9.33 0.05 8.61
N GLY A 148 -9.82 1.25 8.33
CA GLY A 148 -9.74 2.35 9.27
C GLY A 148 -10.86 3.35 9.13
N ILE A 149 -10.94 4.24 10.10
CA ILE A 149 -11.89 5.37 10.16
C ILE A 149 -11.06 6.65 10.03
N GLU A 150 -11.49 7.59 9.19
CA GLU A 150 -10.83 8.89 9.11
C GLU A 150 -10.86 9.60 10.46
N PRO A 151 -9.75 10.16 10.98
CA PRO A 151 -9.73 10.80 12.31
C PRO A 151 -10.76 11.93 12.46
N VAL A 152 -11.05 12.64 11.37
CA VAL A 152 -12.05 13.74 11.33
C VAL A 152 -13.47 13.23 11.59
N SER A 153 -13.77 11.96 11.26
CA SER A 153 -15.09 11.36 11.47
C SER A 153 -15.53 11.33 12.93
N PHE A 154 -14.57 11.24 13.86
CA PHE A 154 -14.84 11.26 15.30
C PHE A 154 -15.37 12.62 15.80
N ASP A 155 -15.13 13.70 15.04
CA ASP A 155 -15.60 15.05 15.39
C ASP A 155 -16.98 15.36 14.77
N VAL A 156 -17.37 14.68 13.68
CA VAL A 156 -18.59 14.97 12.90
C VAL A 156 -19.69 13.89 13.00
N GLN A 157 -19.53 12.91 13.89
CA GLN A 157 -20.50 11.82 14.16
C GLN A 157 -20.95 11.02 12.91
N THR A 158 -20.14 11.05 11.85
CA THR A 158 -20.37 10.30 10.60
C THR A 158 -19.09 9.54 10.28
N ALA A 159 -19.16 8.21 10.25
CA ALA A 159 -18.00 7.35 10.04
C ALA A 159 -17.62 7.28 8.55
N GLN A 160 -16.53 7.94 8.16
CA GLN A 160 -15.88 7.74 6.88
C GLN A 160 -14.83 6.63 7.05
N ILE A 161 -15.13 5.48 6.46
CA ILE A 161 -14.37 4.25 6.61
C ILE A 161 -13.59 4.04 5.31
N PHE A 162 -12.30 3.73 5.42
CA PHE A 162 -11.44 3.43 4.30
C PHE A 162 -10.84 2.03 4.43
N PHE A 163 -10.44 1.48 3.30
CA PHE A 163 -9.78 0.18 3.23
C PHE A 163 -8.47 0.30 2.44
N THR A 164 -7.52 -0.55 2.78
CA THR A 164 -6.26 -0.70 2.07
C THR A 164 -6.04 -2.16 1.67
N LYS A 165 -5.25 -2.34 0.62
CA LYS A 165 -4.64 -3.60 0.24
C LYS A 165 -3.13 -3.35 0.17
N ASN A 166 -2.34 -4.12 0.92
CA ASN A 166 -0.88 -4.03 0.97
C ASN A 166 -0.39 -2.59 1.22
N GLY A 167 -1.05 -1.88 2.15
CA GLY A 167 -0.75 -0.49 2.50
C GLY A 167 -1.30 0.56 1.53
N LYS A 168 -1.73 0.18 0.31
CA LYS A 168 -2.32 1.11 -0.66
C LYS A 168 -3.82 1.24 -0.46
N ARG A 169 -4.33 2.47 -0.44
CA ARG A 169 -5.77 2.74 -0.31
C ARG A 169 -6.55 2.23 -1.51
N VAL A 170 -7.57 1.41 -1.25
CA VAL A 170 -8.50 0.87 -2.26
C VAL A 170 -9.65 1.85 -2.48
N GLY A 171 -10.20 2.39 -1.40
CA GLY A 171 -11.31 3.33 -1.46
C GLY A 171 -11.85 3.66 -0.08
N SER A 172 -12.94 4.44 -0.06
CA SER A 172 -13.66 4.78 1.18
C SER A 172 -15.17 4.73 0.99
N THR A 173 -15.89 4.64 2.11
CA THR A 173 -17.35 4.71 2.17
C THR A 173 -17.77 5.47 3.41
N ILE A 174 -18.97 6.04 3.37
CA ILE A 174 -19.52 6.82 4.48
C ILE A 174 -20.68 6.03 5.07
N MET A 175 -20.59 5.72 6.36
CA MET A 175 -21.68 5.14 7.13
C MET A 175 -22.38 6.26 7.92
N PRO A 176 -23.72 6.41 7.82
CA PRO A 176 -24.47 7.47 8.49
C PRO A 176 -24.69 7.14 9.97
N MET A 177 -23.60 6.91 10.71
CA MET A 177 -23.59 6.55 12.12
C MET A 177 -22.31 7.06 12.79
N SER A 178 -22.34 7.15 14.12
CA SER A 178 -21.17 7.51 14.90
C SER A 178 -20.06 6.47 14.75
N PRO A 179 -18.79 6.88 14.59
CA PRO A 179 -17.65 5.95 14.60
C PRO A 179 -17.40 5.34 15.98
N ASP A 180 -17.88 6.00 17.06
CA ASP A 180 -17.76 5.51 18.43
C ASP A 180 -18.64 4.27 18.63
N GLY A 181 -18.05 3.08 18.49
CA GLY A 181 -18.74 1.80 18.63
C GLY A 181 -18.63 0.87 17.44
N LEU A 182 -17.77 1.18 16.47
CA LEU A 182 -17.38 0.27 15.39
C LEU A 182 -16.14 -0.55 15.81
N PHE A 183 -16.31 -1.87 15.81
CA PHE A 183 -15.31 -2.84 16.25
C PHE A 183 -14.66 -3.53 15.05
N PRO A 184 -13.32 -3.70 15.05
CA PRO A 184 -12.63 -4.55 14.10
C PRO A 184 -13.23 -5.96 14.10
N ALA A 185 -13.51 -6.48 12.91
CA ALA A 185 -14.05 -7.81 12.74
C ALA A 185 -13.43 -8.52 11.54
N VAL A 186 -13.31 -9.83 11.69
CA VAL A 186 -12.84 -10.76 10.66
C VAL A 186 -13.86 -11.89 10.53
N GLY A 187 -14.26 -12.21 9.31
CA GLY A 187 -15.09 -13.39 9.04
C GLY A 187 -14.41 -14.35 8.07
N MET A 188 -14.78 -15.63 8.19
CA MET A 188 -14.21 -16.78 7.47
C MET A 188 -15.32 -17.77 7.14
N HIS A 189 -15.20 -18.52 6.05
CA HIS A 189 -16.24 -19.45 5.58
C HIS A 189 -15.69 -20.67 4.82
N SER A 190 -14.39 -20.93 4.87
CA SER A 190 -13.84 -22.16 4.27
C SER A 190 -12.65 -22.74 5.03
N LEU A 191 -12.50 -24.07 4.90
CA LEU A 191 -11.42 -24.81 5.53
C LEU A 191 -10.05 -24.29 5.08
N GLY A 192 -9.12 -24.21 6.04
CA GLY A 192 -7.77 -23.73 5.81
C GLY A 192 -7.61 -22.20 5.84
N GLU A 193 -8.69 -21.43 5.95
CA GLU A 193 -8.57 -19.98 6.10
C GLU A 193 -7.88 -19.62 7.43
N GLU A 194 -6.79 -18.87 7.33
CA GLU A 194 -6.01 -18.40 8.46
C GLU A 194 -5.51 -16.98 8.21
N VAL A 195 -5.62 -16.12 9.22
CA VAL A 195 -5.12 -14.75 9.17
C VAL A 195 -4.36 -14.37 10.44
N ARG A 196 -3.54 -13.33 10.33
CA ARG A 196 -2.92 -12.66 11.49
C ARG A 196 -3.46 -11.25 11.63
N LEU A 197 -3.96 -10.92 12.81
CA LEU A 197 -4.55 -9.65 13.17
C LEU A 197 -3.50 -8.66 13.69
N HIS A 198 -3.52 -7.42 13.22
CA HIS A 198 -2.60 -6.35 13.61
C HIS A 198 -3.42 -5.13 14.08
N LEU A 199 -3.86 -5.15 15.34
CA LEU A 199 -4.68 -4.07 15.93
C LEU A 199 -3.92 -2.76 16.13
N ASN A 200 -2.59 -2.81 16.22
CA ASN A 200 -1.72 -1.65 16.37
C ASN A 200 -1.03 -1.28 15.05
N ALA A 201 -1.63 -1.64 13.91
CA ALA A 201 -1.09 -1.24 12.61
C ALA A 201 -1.17 0.29 12.47
N GLU A 202 -0.12 0.87 11.90
CA GLU A 202 -0.09 2.28 11.56
C GLU A 202 -0.12 2.40 10.04
N LEU A 203 -1.03 3.22 9.52
CA LEU A 203 -0.95 3.63 8.13
C LEU A 203 0.30 4.52 8.03
N GLY A 204 1.30 4.10 7.26
CA GLY A 204 2.40 5.00 6.90
C GLY A 204 1.79 6.30 6.38
N ARG A 205 2.31 7.46 6.83
CA ARG A 205 1.85 8.75 6.27
C ARG A 205 2.04 8.70 4.76
N GLU A 206 1.18 9.35 3.97
CA GLU A 206 1.28 9.28 2.50
C GLU A 206 2.69 9.67 1.97
N ASP A 207 3.50 10.38 2.76
CA ASP A 207 4.93 10.68 2.51
C ASP A 207 5.87 9.46 2.56
N ASP A 208 5.47 8.38 3.24
CA ASP A 208 6.18 7.10 3.36
C ASP A 208 5.64 6.03 2.40
N SER A 209 4.82 6.42 1.41
CA SER A 209 4.34 5.52 0.34
C SER A 209 5.51 5.07 -0.55
N ILE A 210 6.27 4.12 -0.04
CA ILE A 210 7.18 3.26 -0.80
C ILE A 210 6.27 2.43 -1.69
N MET A 211 6.30 2.75 -2.99
CA MET A 211 5.55 2.08 -4.03
C MET A 211 5.94 0.59 -4.07
N MET A 212 5.13 -0.26 -3.44
CA MET A 212 5.08 -1.70 -3.72
C MET A 212 4.14 -1.88 -4.91
N VAL A 213 4.63 -2.50 -5.98
CA VAL A 213 3.82 -2.84 -7.15
C VAL A 213 3.48 -4.31 -7.08
N ASP A 214 2.19 -4.59 -6.94
CA ASP A 214 1.65 -5.94 -7.06
C ASP A 214 1.32 -6.20 -8.53
N SER A 215 1.82 -7.33 -9.02
CA SER A 215 1.50 -7.93 -10.31
C SER A 215 0.01 -8.32 -10.39
N TYR A 216 -0.52 -8.41 -11.63
CA TYR A 216 -1.80 -8.98 -12.10
C TYR A 216 -2.90 -8.00 -12.56
N GLU A 217 -2.95 -7.82 -13.89
CA GLU A 217 -4.08 -7.80 -14.87
C GLU A 217 -5.44 -7.19 -14.43
N ASP A 218 -6.13 -6.29 -15.15
CA ASP A 218 -6.43 -6.16 -16.58
C ASP A 218 -6.83 -4.70 -16.92
N GLU A 219 -6.10 -4.00 -17.79
CA GLU A 219 -6.64 -2.84 -18.54
C GLU A 219 -5.72 -2.44 -19.74
N TRP A 220 -5.27 -3.42 -20.53
CA TRP A 220 -4.38 -3.20 -21.68
C TRP A 220 -5.12 -2.89 -22.99
N GLY A 221 -6.00 -1.88 -22.95
CA GLY A 221 -6.86 -1.54 -24.08
C GLY A 221 -6.41 -0.41 -24.99
N ARG A 222 -5.34 0.35 -24.67
CA ARG A 222 -4.98 1.57 -25.41
C ARG A 222 -3.51 1.97 -25.30
N LEU A 223 -2.64 1.33 -26.07
CA LEU A 223 -1.34 1.89 -26.42
C LEU A 223 -1.10 1.59 -27.90
N HIS A 224 -1.62 2.49 -28.74
CA HIS A 224 -1.15 2.62 -30.11
C HIS A 224 0.14 3.44 -30.07
N ASP A 225 1.13 2.96 -30.82
CA ASP A 225 2.43 3.58 -31.11
C ASP A 225 3.51 3.53 -30.00
N VAL A 226 4.05 2.33 -29.74
CA VAL A 226 5.45 2.23 -29.30
C VAL A 226 6.31 2.15 -30.57
N ARG A 227 6.77 3.32 -31.03
CA ARG A 227 7.90 3.39 -31.96
C ARG A 227 9.18 3.16 -31.18
N VAL A 228 10.05 2.35 -31.76
CA VAL A 228 11.37 2.03 -31.24
C VAL A 228 12.26 3.28 -31.39
N CYS A 229 12.91 3.67 -30.29
CA CYS A 229 13.90 4.74 -30.11
C CYS A 229 13.43 6.21 -30.11
N GLY A 230 13.85 6.95 -29.08
CA GLY A 230 14.51 8.24 -29.29
C GLY A 230 15.97 7.99 -29.70
N THR A 231 16.45 8.69 -30.72
CA THR A 231 17.53 8.28 -31.62
C THR A 231 18.97 8.53 -31.15
N ASP A 232 19.21 9.21 -30.02
CA ASP A 232 20.49 9.93 -29.83
C ASP A 232 21.19 9.77 -28.47
N TYR A 233 20.99 8.68 -27.70
CA TYR A 233 21.88 8.40 -26.56
C TYR A 233 23.26 7.93 -27.07
N PRO A 234 24.39 8.53 -26.63
CA PRO A 234 25.70 8.16 -27.16
C PRO A 234 26.03 6.68 -26.89
N LYS A 235 26.31 5.93 -27.96
CA LYS A 235 26.60 4.47 -27.88
C LYS A 235 27.82 4.13 -27.04
N ASN A 236 28.73 5.09 -26.86
CA ASN A 236 29.99 4.94 -26.13
C ASN A 236 29.94 5.56 -24.72
N ARG A 237 28.75 5.89 -24.20
CA ARG A 237 28.60 6.39 -22.83
C ARG A 237 27.68 5.51 -22.00
N HIS A 238 28.05 5.34 -20.73
CA HIS A 238 27.23 4.59 -19.79
C HIS A 238 25.98 5.40 -19.39
N PRO A 239 24.83 4.76 -19.13
CA PRO A 239 23.64 5.44 -18.64
C PRO A 239 23.93 6.40 -17.48
N GLY A 240 23.32 7.58 -17.49
CA GLY A 240 23.51 8.64 -16.50
C GLY A 240 24.67 9.59 -16.79
N TRP A 241 25.55 9.31 -17.77
CA TRP A 241 26.71 10.16 -18.06
C TRP A 241 26.47 11.30 -19.05
N SER A 242 25.35 11.26 -19.76
CA SER A 242 24.96 12.28 -20.74
C SER A 242 23.79 13.11 -20.22
N ARG A 243 23.78 14.42 -20.52
CA ARG A 243 22.71 15.35 -20.12
C ARG A 243 21.32 14.77 -20.42
N GLY A 244 20.36 15.02 -19.52
CA GLY A 244 19.00 14.49 -19.63
C GLY A 244 18.85 13.01 -19.28
N SER A 245 19.90 12.33 -18.82
CA SER A 245 19.83 10.95 -18.33
C SER A 245 20.13 10.83 -16.84
N VAL A 246 19.54 9.82 -16.22
CA VAL A 246 19.76 9.46 -14.82
C VAL A 246 19.94 7.95 -14.72
N ALA A 247 20.91 7.50 -13.94
CA ALA A 247 21.17 6.08 -13.75
C ALA A 247 21.73 5.76 -12.37
N TYR A 248 21.42 4.57 -11.89
CA TYR A 248 22.03 3.97 -10.72
C TYR A 248 23.03 2.90 -11.16
N HIS A 249 24.25 3.00 -10.66
CA HIS A 249 25.34 2.09 -11.06
C HIS A 249 25.52 0.99 -10.01
N ALA A 250 25.49 -0.25 -10.48
CA ALA A 250 25.45 -1.45 -9.65
C ALA A 250 26.77 -1.73 -8.92
N ASP A 251 27.90 -1.37 -9.54
CA ASP A 251 29.25 -1.69 -9.12
C ASP A 251 29.71 -0.83 -7.93
N ASP A 252 29.30 0.44 -7.87
CA ASP A 252 29.71 1.40 -6.84
C ASP A 252 28.57 1.95 -5.98
N GLY A 253 27.32 1.75 -6.40
CA GLY A 253 26.13 2.20 -5.68
C GLY A 253 25.87 3.70 -5.81
N LYS A 254 26.47 4.36 -6.80
CA LYS A 254 26.26 5.79 -7.03
C LYS A 254 25.14 6.08 -8.01
N ILE A 255 24.64 7.30 -7.93
CA ILE A 255 23.72 7.87 -8.91
C ILE A 255 24.47 8.83 -9.83
N PHE A 256 24.21 8.71 -11.12
CA PHE A 256 24.76 9.56 -12.17
C PHE A 256 23.60 10.30 -12.82
N HIS A 257 23.76 11.61 -13.00
CA HIS A 257 22.73 12.48 -13.55
C HIS A 257 23.36 13.50 -14.48
N GLY A 258 23.31 13.23 -15.78
CA GLY A 258 23.85 14.14 -16.78
C GLY A 258 25.36 14.27 -16.85
N SER A 259 26.12 13.48 -16.06
CA SER A 259 27.56 13.65 -15.89
C SER A 259 28.27 12.33 -15.56
N GLY A 260 29.57 12.25 -15.87
CA GLY A 260 30.42 11.11 -15.52
C GLY A 260 30.83 11.05 -14.04
N VAL A 261 30.36 11.98 -13.20
CA VAL A 261 30.68 12.04 -11.77
C VAL A 261 29.46 11.61 -10.96
N GLY A 262 29.56 10.45 -10.31
CA GLY A 262 28.48 9.90 -9.50
C GLY A 262 28.49 10.37 -8.05
N ASP A 263 27.30 10.52 -7.47
CA ASP A 263 27.10 10.82 -6.04
C ASP A 263 26.75 9.54 -5.25
N PRO A 264 27.18 9.43 -3.97
CA PRO A 264 26.72 8.35 -3.10
C PRO A 264 25.18 8.30 -3.02
N PHE A 265 24.59 7.14 -3.29
CA PHE A 265 23.13 7.01 -3.38
C PHE A 265 22.59 5.76 -2.70
N GLY A 266 23.15 4.60 -3.01
CA GLY A 266 22.66 3.31 -2.54
C GLY A 266 23.78 2.28 -2.37
N PRO A 267 23.42 1.06 -1.94
CA PRO A 267 24.38 -0.01 -1.72
C PRO A 267 24.68 -0.77 -3.01
N ARG A 268 25.96 -0.99 -3.32
CA ARG A 268 26.44 -1.87 -4.42
C ARG A 268 25.64 -3.17 -4.54
N CYS A 269 25.37 -3.58 -5.76
CA CYS A 269 24.64 -4.79 -6.10
C CYS A 269 25.58 -5.96 -6.40
N TYR A 270 25.10 -7.17 -6.20
CA TYR A 270 25.81 -8.42 -6.41
C TYR A 270 24.96 -9.40 -7.22
N LYS A 271 25.60 -10.49 -7.68
CA LYS A 271 24.92 -11.57 -8.39
C LYS A 271 23.71 -12.08 -7.59
N GLY A 272 22.54 -12.05 -8.24
CA GLY A 272 21.25 -12.47 -7.65
C GLY A 272 20.39 -11.30 -7.19
N ASP A 273 20.93 -10.09 -7.10
CA ASP A 273 20.12 -8.89 -6.86
C ASP A 273 19.27 -8.56 -8.09
N ILE A 274 18.05 -8.11 -7.83
CA ILE A 274 17.11 -7.58 -8.84
C ILE A 274 17.15 -6.05 -8.74
N MET A 275 17.44 -5.37 -9.84
CA MET A 275 17.43 -3.90 -9.91
C MET A 275 16.24 -3.43 -10.74
N GLY A 276 15.68 -2.28 -10.35
CA GLY A 276 14.62 -1.62 -11.09
C GLY A 276 14.75 -0.11 -11.03
N CYS A 277 14.02 0.57 -11.91
CA CYS A 277 13.89 2.02 -11.92
C CYS A 277 12.45 2.40 -12.29
N GLY A 278 12.02 3.60 -11.88
CA GLY A 278 10.71 4.13 -12.25
C GLY A 278 10.64 5.63 -12.07
N ILE A 279 9.53 6.22 -12.53
CA ILE A 279 9.26 7.65 -12.48
C ILE A 279 8.02 7.88 -11.61
N MET A 280 8.11 8.80 -10.67
CA MET A 280 6.98 9.35 -9.93
C MET A 280 6.63 10.71 -10.55
N PHE A 281 5.47 10.76 -11.19
CA PHE A 281 4.92 12.00 -11.72
C PHE A 281 4.21 12.79 -10.61
N PRO A 282 4.42 14.11 -10.51
CA PRO A 282 3.60 14.98 -9.68
C PRO A 282 2.10 14.86 -10.01
N ARG A 283 1.23 15.13 -9.04
CA ARG A 283 -0.24 15.01 -9.22
C ARG A 283 -0.79 15.98 -10.29
N ASP A 284 -0.08 17.07 -10.52
CA ASP A 284 -0.35 18.13 -11.49
C ASP A 284 0.43 17.95 -12.81
N TYR A 285 1.05 16.79 -13.04
CA TYR A 285 1.75 16.51 -14.28
C TYR A 285 0.75 16.38 -15.44
N ILE A 286 0.72 17.37 -16.32
CA ILE A 286 -0.06 17.36 -17.56
C ILE A 286 0.82 16.80 -18.67
N LEU A 287 0.36 15.78 -19.39
CA LEU A 287 0.99 15.35 -20.64
C LEU A 287 0.67 16.41 -21.70
N ASP A 288 1.70 17.00 -22.33
CA ASP A 288 1.43 17.88 -23.47
C ASP A 288 0.89 17.00 -24.59
N SER A 289 -0.41 17.10 -24.85
CA SER A 289 -0.99 16.58 -26.08
C SER A 289 -0.36 17.35 -27.23
N GLU A 290 0.30 16.63 -28.12
CA GLU A 290 0.81 17.09 -29.42
C GLU A 290 -0.13 18.15 -30.05
N GLY A 291 0.47 19.22 -30.54
CA GLY A 291 -0.23 20.35 -31.14
C GLY A 291 -1.08 19.98 -32.37
N ASP A 292 -2.07 20.83 -32.61
CA ASP A 292 -3.04 20.82 -33.71
C ASP A 292 -2.53 20.24 -35.05
N SER A 293 -3.34 19.32 -35.59
CA SER A 293 -3.64 19.34 -37.02
C SER A 293 -5.09 18.90 -37.25
N ASP A 294 -5.90 19.86 -37.67
CA ASP A 294 -7.28 19.72 -38.13
C ASP A 294 -7.39 18.73 -39.31
N ASP A 295 -8.32 17.76 -39.27
CA ASP A 295 -9.42 17.70 -40.25
C ASP A 295 -10.47 16.61 -39.91
N SER A 296 -11.73 17.05 -39.93
CA SER A 296 -12.98 16.42 -40.37
C SER A 296 -13.26 14.90 -40.27
N CYS A 297 -14.53 14.63 -39.94
CA CYS A 297 -15.35 13.39 -39.99
C CYS A 297 -14.93 12.27 -40.98
N ASP A 298 -15.22 10.99 -40.79
CA ASP A 298 -16.52 10.40 -40.46
C ASP A 298 -16.42 8.88 -40.21
N THR A 299 -17.49 8.32 -39.67
CA THR A 299 -17.73 6.92 -39.31
C THR A 299 -17.60 5.92 -40.48
N VAL A 300 -16.90 4.79 -40.33
CA VAL A 300 -17.34 3.48 -40.86
C VAL A 300 -16.63 2.27 -40.23
N ILE A 301 -17.45 1.36 -39.72
CA ILE A 301 -17.14 -0.01 -39.28
C ILE A 301 -16.82 -0.88 -40.50
N LEU A 302 -15.65 -1.51 -40.57
CA LEU A 302 -15.45 -2.78 -41.30
C LEU A 302 -14.31 -3.63 -40.69
N SER A 303 -14.64 -4.88 -40.40
CA SER A 303 -13.71 -6.02 -40.29
C SER A 303 -14.21 -7.10 -41.28
N PRO A 304 -13.50 -8.23 -41.52
CA PRO A 304 -12.07 -8.44 -41.78
C PRO A 304 -11.83 -9.36 -43.01
N THR A 305 -10.71 -9.26 -43.75
CA THR A 305 -10.22 -10.38 -44.58
C THR A 305 -8.69 -10.37 -44.85
N ALA A 306 -8.06 -11.44 -44.36
CA ALA A 306 -7.03 -12.31 -44.95
C ALA A 306 -5.69 -11.78 -45.55
N ARG A 307 -4.61 -12.28 -44.90
CA ARG A 307 -3.35 -12.85 -45.45
C ARG A 307 -2.35 -11.93 -46.17
N ALA A 308 -1.17 -11.78 -45.53
CA ALA A 308 0.11 -12.10 -46.18
C ALA A 308 1.19 -12.46 -45.13
N VAL A 309 1.60 -13.72 -45.15
CA VAL A 309 2.79 -14.26 -44.46
C VAL A 309 4.03 -13.83 -45.24
N ARG A 310 5.03 -13.20 -44.61
CA ARG A 310 6.43 -13.20 -45.08
C ARG A 310 7.45 -13.19 -43.93
N ASN A 311 7.95 -14.39 -43.66
CA ASN A 311 9.34 -14.78 -43.36
C ASN A 311 10.20 -13.88 -42.44
N VAL A 312 10.39 -14.37 -41.21
CA VAL A 312 11.54 -14.08 -40.33
C VAL A 312 12.75 -14.85 -40.85
N ARG A 313 13.88 -14.16 -41.07
CA ARG A 313 15.21 -14.79 -41.18
C ARG A 313 16.01 -14.44 -39.92
N ASN A 314 16.28 -15.46 -39.11
CA ASN A 314 17.34 -15.42 -38.10
C ASN A 314 18.68 -15.51 -38.82
N VAL A 315 19.65 -14.67 -38.43
CA VAL A 315 21.05 -14.83 -38.82
C VAL A 315 21.88 -14.95 -37.56
N MET A 316 22.39 -16.16 -37.33
CA MET A 316 23.53 -16.44 -36.45
C MET A 316 24.83 -16.19 -37.22
N TYR A 317 25.89 -15.78 -36.53
CA TYR A 317 27.27 -16.10 -36.94
C TYR A 317 28.15 -16.42 -35.72
N LEU A 318 29.01 -17.41 -35.93
CA LEU A 318 30.01 -18.02 -35.03
C LEU A 318 31.40 -17.80 -35.65
N HIS A 319 32.38 -17.41 -34.81
CA HIS A 319 33.86 -17.58 -34.85
C HIS A 319 34.65 -17.01 -36.06
N GLN A 320 35.91 -16.55 -35.98
CA GLN A 320 36.97 -16.41 -34.96
C GLN A 320 38.06 -15.44 -35.51
N GLU A 321 38.86 -14.90 -34.60
CA GLU A 321 40.28 -14.45 -34.75
C GLU A 321 40.64 -13.16 -35.51
N GLY A 322 41.23 -12.22 -34.74
CA GLY A 322 42.48 -11.52 -35.05
C GLY A 322 42.39 -10.26 -35.90
N GLU A 323 42.54 -9.09 -35.28
CA GLU A 323 43.49 -8.03 -35.68
C GLU A 323 43.40 -6.85 -34.71
N GLU A 324 44.57 -6.35 -34.32
CA GLU A 324 44.82 -5.17 -33.48
C GLU A 324 44.59 -3.93 -34.33
N GLU A 325 43.73 -2.99 -33.90
CA GLU A 325 43.69 -1.63 -34.47
C GLU A 325 43.41 -0.60 -33.36
N GLU A 326 43.96 0.58 -33.60
CA GLU A 326 44.58 1.50 -32.66
C GLU A 326 43.58 2.41 -31.91
N GLU A 327 44.00 2.85 -30.71
CA GLU A 327 43.31 3.85 -29.89
C GLU A 327 43.52 5.24 -30.52
N GLU A 328 42.46 5.85 -31.06
CA GLU A 328 42.42 7.29 -31.33
C GLU A 328 41.69 7.99 -30.17
N GLU A 329 42.47 8.66 -29.32
CA GLU A 329 41.99 9.61 -28.32
C GLU A 329 41.55 10.90 -29.04
N GLU A 330 40.25 11.09 -29.24
CA GLU A 330 39.70 12.40 -29.59
C GLU A 330 39.53 13.23 -28.29
N GLU A 331 40.45 14.16 -28.07
CA GLU A 331 40.28 15.25 -27.11
C GLU A 331 39.15 16.18 -27.59
N GLU A 332 37.95 16.08 -27.00
CA GLU A 332 36.91 17.10 -27.21
C GLU A 332 37.10 18.28 -26.24
N GLU A 333 37.41 19.42 -26.85
CA GLU A 333 37.51 20.76 -26.28
C GLU A 333 36.28 21.13 -25.44
N ASP A 334 36.51 21.59 -24.20
CA ASP A 334 35.50 22.19 -23.31
C ASP A 334 34.87 23.43 -23.96
N GLY A 335 33.78 23.22 -24.70
CA GLY A 335 32.87 24.28 -25.11
C GLY A 335 31.96 24.64 -23.94
N GLU A 336 32.15 25.81 -23.34
CA GLU A 336 31.20 26.43 -22.40
C GLU A 336 29.88 26.74 -23.12
N GLU A 337 29.00 25.74 -23.25
CA GLU A 337 27.62 25.93 -23.70
C GLU A 337 26.82 26.64 -22.59
N ILE A 338 26.47 27.88 -22.91
CA ILE A 338 25.62 28.80 -22.16
C ILE A 338 24.41 28.08 -21.56
N GLU A 339 24.25 28.20 -20.24
CA GLU A 339 23.12 27.69 -19.45
C GLU A 339 21.79 28.31 -19.92
N GLN A 340 21.14 27.67 -20.90
CA GLN A 340 19.68 27.81 -21.06
C GLN A 340 19.02 26.82 -20.12
N GLU A 341 18.57 27.32 -18.96
CA GLU A 341 17.63 26.60 -18.10
C GLU A 341 16.34 26.34 -18.90
N HIS A 342 16.27 25.19 -19.57
CA HIS A 342 15.00 24.69 -20.08
C HIS A 342 14.09 24.43 -18.88
N GLU A 343 13.00 25.19 -18.81
CA GLU A 343 11.93 25.07 -17.82
C GLU A 343 11.11 23.79 -18.08
N GLY A 344 11.78 22.63 -18.04
CA GLY A 344 11.18 21.32 -18.29
C GLY A 344 10.44 20.80 -17.06
N LYS A 345 9.45 19.93 -17.31
CA LYS A 345 8.63 19.34 -16.23
C LYS A 345 9.49 18.50 -15.32
N LYS A 346 9.43 18.79 -14.01
CA LYS A 346 10.17 18.05 -12.98
C LYS A 346 9.41 16.79 -12.59
N VAL A 347 10.12 15.69 -12.50
CA VAL A 347 9.63 14.39 -12.00
C VAL A 347 10.63 13.84 -11.00
N VAL A 348 10.22 12.83 -10.23
CA VAL A 348 11.13 12.12 -9.34
C VAL A 348 11.43 10.76 -9.92
N VAL A 349 12.69 10.48 -10.25
CA VAL A 349 13.14 9.15 -10.66
C VAL A 349 13.58 8.38 -9.43
N PHE A 350 13.18 7.12 -9.32
CA PHE A 350 13.56 6.23 -8.22
C PHE A 350 14.20 4.96 -8.74
N PHE A 351 15.04 4.36 -7.90
CA PHE A 351 15.67 3.07 -8.17
C PHE A 351 15.34 2.07 -7.07
N THR A 352 15.26 0.80 -7.42
CA THR A 352 14.96 -0.31 -6.51
C THR A 352 16.05 -1.36 -6.53
N ARG A 353 16.20 -2.03 -5.39
CA ARG A 353 16.98 -3.27 -5.24
C ARG A 353 16.12 -4.29 -4.49
N ASN A 354 15.95 -5.47 -5.07
CA ASN A 354 15.13 -6.57 -4.54
C ASN A 354 13.71 -6.11 -4.15
N GLY A 355 13.11 -5.28 -5.01
CA GLY A 355 11.75 -4.74 -4.81
C GLY A 355 11.66 -3.54 -3.87
N LYS A 356 12.75 -3.13 -3.18
CA LYS A 356 12.75 -1.99 -2.26
C LYS A 356 13.40 -0.76 -2.90
N ILE A 357 12.77 0.41 -2.76
CA ILE A 357 13.37 1.69 -3.19
C ILE A 357 14.65 1.95 -2.40
N ILE A 358 15.76 2.15 -3.11
CA ILE A 358 17.07 2.48 -2.53
C ILE A 358 17.32 3.99 -2.51
N GLY A 359 16.64 4.75 -3.36
CA GLY A 359 16.71 6.21 -3.37
C GLY A 359 15.83 6.83 -4.45
N LYS A 360 15.73 8.16 -4.38
CA LYS A 360 14.94 9.02 -5.28
C LYS A 360 15.79 10.22 -5.71
N LYS A 361 15.58 10.72 -6.92
CA LYS A 361 16.29 11.88 -7.49
C LYS A 361 15.34 12.71 -8.34
N ASP A 362 15.34 14.01 -8.12
CA ASP A 362 14.64 14.94 -9.00
C ASP A 362 15.33 14.98 -10.36
N ALA A 363 14.55 14.87 -11.42
CA ALA A 363 15.02 14.97 -12.79
C ALA A 363 14.05 15.79 -13.62
N VAL A 364 14.58 16.46 -14.64
CA VAL A 364 13.78 17.13 -15.65
C VAL A 364 13.50 16.13 -16.75
N VAL A 365 12.23 15.98 -17.15
CA VAL A 365 11.86 15.06 -18.24
C VAL A 365 12.51 15.56 -19.54
N PRO A 366 13.39 14.77 -20.18
CA PRO A 366 14.00 15.15 -21.45
C PRO A 366 12.96 15.15 -22.56
N SER A 367 13.25 15.85 -23.67
CA SER A 367 12.43 15.79 -24.88
C SER A 367 12.32 14.33 -25.35
N GLY A 368 11.10 13.83 -25.54
CA GLY A 368 10.82 12.42 -25.87
C GLY A 368 10.71 11.48 -24.66
N GLY A 369 10.97 11.95 -23.44
CA GLY A 369 10.83 11.18 -22.21
C GLY A 369 12.01 10.27 -21.87
N PHE A 370 11.90 9.56 -20.74
CA PHE A 370 12.92 8.62 -20.30
C PHE A 370 12.70 7.23 -20.90
N PHE A 371 13.80 6.55 -21.24
CA PHE A 371 13.79 5.20 -21.79
C PHE A 371 14.63 4.26 -20.91
N PRO A 372 14.15 3.04 -20.61
CA PRO A 372 14.92 2.08 -19.84
C PRO A 372 16.16 1.65 -20.63
N THR A 373 17.34 1.82 -20.04
CA THR A 373 18.63 1.54 -20.67
C THR A 373 19.52 0.77 -19.71
N ILE A 374 20.23 -0.23 -20.21
CA ILE A 374 21.20 -1.02 -19.45
C ILE A 374 22.56 -0.85 -20.11
N GLY A 375 23.55 -0.42 -19.33
CA GLY A 375 24.95 -0.43 -19.73
C GLY A 375 25.68 -1.61 -19.09
N MET A 376 26.67 -2.15 -19.78
CA MET A 376 27.61 -3.17 -19.29
C MET A 376 29.02 -2.71 -19.68
N LEU A 377 29.97 -2.76 -18.77
CA LEU A 377 31.35 -2.25 -18.96
C LEU A 377 32.41 -3.34 -18.87
N SER A 378 32.05 -4.56 -18.47
CA SER A 378 33.00 -5.67 -18.36
C SER A 378 32.60 -6.84 -19.26
N CYS A 379 33.61 -7.54 -19.79
CA CYS A 379 33.38 -8.76 -20.55
C CYS A 379 32.77 -9.87 -19.67
N GLY A 380 31.78 -10.59 -20.21
CA GLY A 380 31.12 -11.69 -19.51
C GLY A 380 30.04 -11.29 -18.51
N GLU A 381 29.72 -10.00 -18.39
CA GLU A 381 28.54 -9.53 -17.66
C GLU A 381 27.26 -10.10 -18.28
N LYS A 382 26.34 -10.55 -17.43
CA LYS A 382 25.06 -11.13 -17.84
C LYS A 382 23.96 -10.60 -16.94
N VAL A 383 22.96 -10.01 -17.56
CA VAL A 383 21.73 -9.56 -16.90
C VAL A 383 20.55 -10.30 -17.50
N LYS A 384 19.57 -10.65 -16.67
CA LYS A 384 18.26 -11.08 -17.14
C LYS A 384 17.35 -9.85 -17.10
N VAL A 385 16.84 -9.45 -18.26
CA VAL A 385 15.95 -8.30 -18.36
C VAL A 385 14.51 -8.82 -18.36
N ASP A 386 13.69 -8.25 -17.49
CA ASP A 386 12.24 -8.41 -17.53
C ASP A 386 11.63 -7.08 -17.98
N LEU A 387 11.21 -7.02 -19.24
CA LEU A 387 10.63 -5.83 -19.86
C LEU A 387 9.10 -5.78 -19.72
N HIS A 388 8.48 -6.67 -18.94
CA HIS A 388 7.07 -6.51 -18.60
C HIS A 388 6.91 -5.26 -17.73
N PRO A 389 6.34 -4.15 -18.23
CA PRO A 389 6.33 -2.91 -17.49
C PRO A 389 5.49 -3.08 -16.23
N LEU A 390 6.05 -2.71 -15.09
CA LEU A 390 5.27 -2.36 -13.90
C LEU A 390 4.64 -0.97 -14.15
N SER A 391 3.67 -0.87 -15.06
CA SER A 391 2.97 0.40 -15.30
C SER A 391 1.76 0.52 -14.36
N GLY A 392 1.62 1.71 -13.76
CA GLY A 392 0.53 2.07 -12.86
C GLY A 392 -0.69 2.64 -13.56
#